data_AF-A0A2W7A8H2-F1
#
_entry.id   AF-A0A2W7A8H2-F1
#
_cell.length_a   1.000
_cell.length_b   1.000
_cell.length_c   1.000
_cell.angle_alpha   90.00
_cell.angle_beta   90.00
_cell.angle_gamma   90.00
#
_symmetry.space_group_name_H-M   'P 1'
#
loop_
_entity.id
_entity.type
_entity.pdbx_description
1 polymer ?
#
loop_
_entity_poly.entity_id
_entity_poly.type
_entity_poly.pdbx_seq_one_letter_code
_entity_poly.pdbx_strand_id
1 'polypeptide(L)' 'MNKFLKTKLAAYLLPTVALLLLLLVWEVTTRLFQIPMFILPAPSDVWAAAQTYGTTVWKNGLHTLSTTLMGFLLGLG' A
#
# COMPACT_ATOMS: atom_id res chain seq x y z
N MET A 1 1.14 8.66 32.95
CA MET A 1 0.74 8.48 31.53
C MET A 1 1.46 9.45 30.57
N ASN A 2 1.51 10.77 30.85
CA ASN A 2 2.06 11.77 29.92
C ASN A 2 3.58 11.70 29.66
N LYS A 3 4.37 11.02 30.50
CA LYS A 3 5.81 10.84 30.27
C LYS A 3 6.11 9.80 29.18
N PHE A 4 5.27 8.75 29.09
CA PHE A 4 5.46 7.67 28.12
C PHE A 4 5.21 8.16 26.69
N LEU A 5 4.13 8.94 26.50
CA LEU A 5 3.74 9.56 25.22
C LEU A 5 4.78 10.53 24.65
N LYS A 6 5.69 11.06 25.47
CA LYS A 6 6.76 11.99 25.04
C LYS A 6 8.07 11.29 24.65
N THR A 7 8.13 9.96 24.73
CA THR A 7 9.33 9.19 24.42
C THR A 7 9.37 8.85 22.93
N LYS A 8 10.56 8.89 22.29
CA LYS A 8 10.72 8.49 20.87
C LYS A 8 10.12 7.11 20.55
N LEU A 9 10.12 6.22 21.55
CA LEU A 9 9.50 4.90 21.46
C LEU A 9 7.98 4.97 21.27
N ALA A 10 7.29 5.82 22.03
CA ALA A 10 5.84 6.02 21.88
C ALA A 10 5.48 6.68 20.55
N ALA A 11 6.34 7.57 20.04
CA ALA A 11 6.14 8.22 18.74
C ALA A 11 6.13 7.24 17.56
N TYR A 12 6.86 6.12 17.64
CA TYR A 12 6.82 5.06 16.63
C TYR A 12 5.85 3.92 16.96
N LEU A 13 5.70 3.55 18.24
CA LEU A 13 4.80 2.48 18.68
C LEU A 13 3.32 2.82 18.46
N LEU A 14 2.91 4.06 18.73
CA LEU A 14 1.50 4.43 18.60
C LEU A 14 1.00 4.34 17.14
N PRO A 15 1.68 4.93 16.13
CA PRO A 15 1.26 4.81 14.74
C PRO A 15 1.31 3.38 14.21
N THR A 16 2.34 2.61 14.61
CA THR A 16 2.48 1.22 14.15
C THR A 16 1.40 0.31 14.71
N VAL A 17 1.08 0.41 16.01
CA VAL A 17 -0.03 -0.32 16.60
C VAL A 17 -1.36 0.09 15.99
N ALA A 18 -1.58 1.40 15.76
CA ALA A 18 -2.79 1.88 15.09
C ALA A 18 -2.93 1.30 13.67
N LEU A 19 -1.84 1.25 12.90
CA LEU A 19 -1.81 0.66 11.58
C LEU A 19 -2.13 -0.85 11.62
N LEU A 20 -1.51 -1.59 12.53
CA LEU A 20 -1.77 -3.02 12.69
C LEU A 20 -3.23 -3.29 13.07
N LEU A 21 -3.80 -2.50 13.98
CA LEU A 21 -5.22 -2.58 14.33
C LEU A 21 -6.11 -2.26 13.14
N LEU A 22 -5.79 -1.24 12.36
CA LEU A 22 -6.52 -0.89 11.15
C LEU A 22 -6.52 -2.04 10.15
N LEU A 23 -5.35 -2.63 9.87
CA LEU A 23 -5.21 -3.77 8.96
C LEU A 23 -6.00 -4.98 9.45
N LEU A 24 -5.97 -5.25 10.76
CA LEU A 24 -6.70 -6.36 11.36
C LEU A 24 -8.22 -6.15 11.24
N VAL A 25 -8.72 -4.96 11.56
CA VAL A 25 -10.15 -4.63 11.42
C VAL A 25 -10.58 -4.75 9.95
N TRP A 26 -9.75 -4.29 9.02
CA TRP A 26 -10.02 -4.40 7.59
C TRP A 26 -10.08 -5.86 7.13
N GLU A 27 -9.08 -6.68 7.47
CA GLU A 27 -9.03 -8.12 7.17
C GLU A 27 -10.23 -8.87 7.73
N VAL A 28 -10.60 -8.60 9.00
CA VAL A 28 -11.76 -9.23 9.63
C VAL A 28 -13.05 -8.81 8.94
N THR A 29 -13.18 -7.54 8.58
CA THR A 29 -14.37 -7.01 7.91
C THR A 29 -14.55 -7.63 6.53
N THR A 30 -13.50 -7.66 5.69
CA THR A 30 -13.60 -8.25 4.34
C THR A 30 -13.95 -9.73 4.39
N ARG A 31 -13.36 -10.48 5.34
CA ARG A 31 -13.63 -11.91 5.51
C ARG A 31 -15.00 -12.21 6.12
N LEU A 32 -15.42 -11.45 7.13
CA LEU A 32 -16.70 -11.64 7.82
C LEU A 32 -17.89 -11.31 6.91
N PHE A 33 -17.79 -10.21 6.16
CA PHE A 33 -18.85 -9.78 5.24
C PHE A 33 -18.72 -10.39 3.85
N GLN A 34 -17.75 -11.28 3.63
CA GLN A 34 -17.47 -11.93 2.35
C GLN A 34 -17.44 -10.95 1.17
N ILE A 35 -16.76 -9.81 1.38
CA ILE A 35 -16.73 -8.72 0.40
C ILE A 35 -16.01 -9.23 -0.86
N PRO A 36 -16.59 -9.06 -2.05
CA PRO A 36 -15.95 -9.52 -3.28
C PRO A 36 -14.58 -8.87 -3.48
N MET A 37 -13.59 -9.68 -3.85
CA MET A 37 -12.19 -9.28 -4.00
C MET A 37 -11.96 -8.13 -5.01
N PHE A 38 -12.86 -7.96 -5.98
CA PHE A 38 -12.77 -6.89 -6.98
C PHE A 38 -13.23 -5.53 -6.43
N ILE A 39 -13.99 -5.50 -5.34
CA ILE A 39 -14.45 -4.27 -4.67
C ILE A 39 -13.43 -3.88 -3.61
N LEU A 40 -13.17 -4.80 -2.67
CA LEU A 40 -12.27 -4.57 -1.56
C LEU A 40 -11.56 -5.88 -1.19
N PRO A 41 -10.36 -6.12 -1.72
CA PRO A 41 -9.56 -7.29 -1.35
C PRO A 41 -9.13 -7.21 0.11
N ALA A 42 -8.89 -8.36 0.75
CA ALA A 42 -8.28 -8.36 2.08
C ALA A 42 -6.84 -7.85 2.00
N PRO A 43 -6.30 -7.21 3.06
CA PRO A 43 -4.93 -6.73 3.05
C PRO A 43 -3.91 -7.86 2.80
N SER A 44 -4.19 -9.11 3.22
CA SER A 44 -3.39 -10.28 2.84
C SER A 44 -3.29 -10.50 1.33
N ASP A 45 -4.40 -10.29 0.61
CA ASP A 45 -4.49 -10.52 -0.83
C ASP A 45 -3.76 -9.40 -1.59
N VAL A 46 -3.85 -8.17 -1.08
CA VAL A 46 -3.07 -7.03 -1.58
C VAL A 46 -1.57 -7.30 -1.44
N TRP A 47 -1.13 -7.83 -0.29
CA TRP A 47 0.27 -8.18 -0.07
C TRP A 47 0.74 -9.30 -1.01
N ALA A 48 -0.07 -10.36 -1.17
CA ALA A 48 0.24 -11.43 -2.11
C ALA A 48 0.35 -10.91 -3.55
N ALA A 49 -0.60 -10.09 -3.99
CA ALA A 49 -0.59 -9.48 -5.31
C ALA A 49 0.62 -8.56 -5.51
N ALA A 50 1.01 -7.79 -4.49
CA ALA A 50 2.21 -6.96 -4.53
C ALA A 50 3.48 -7.79 -4.72
N GLN A 51 3.59 -8.94 -4.05
CA GLN A 51 4.74 -9.83 -4.19
C GLN A 51 4.79 -10.52 -5.55
N THR A 52 3.64 -10.96 -6.07
CA THR A 52 3.54 -11.68 -7.35
C THR A 52 3.70 -10.75 -8.55
N TYR A 53 3.01 -9.61 -8.54
CA TYR A 53 2.91 -8.73 -9.71
C TYR A 53 3.72 -7.45 -9.58
N GLY A 54 4.24 -7.11 -8.39
CA GLY A 54 4.90 -5.83 -8.15
C GLY A 54 6.09 -5.55 -9.08
N THR A 55 6.89 -6.58 -9.39
CA THR A 55 8.02 -6.43 -10.33
C THR A 55 7.56 -6.13 -11.76
N THR A 56 6.50 -6.80 -12.21
CA THR A 56 5.88 -6.58 -13.52
C THR A 56 5.22 -5.22 -13.59
N VAL A 57 4.44 -4.84 -12.57
CA VAL A 57 3.79 -3.53 -12.46
C VAL A 57 4.83 -2.41 -12.50
N TRP A 58 5.93 -2.56 -11.78
CA TRP A 58 7.03 -1.58 -11.78
C TRP A 58 7.67 -1.43 -13.16
N LYS A 59 8.02 -2.54 -13.82
CA LYS A 59 8.61 -2.52 -15.16
C LYS A 59 7.67 -1.92 -16.19
N ASN A 60 6.40 -2.31 -16.18
CA ASN A 60 5.39 -1.80 -17.11
C ASN A 60 5.15 -0.30 -16.87
N GLY A 61 5.04 0.13 -15.62
CA GLY A 61 4.88 1.53 -15.26
C GLY A 61 6.06 2.39 -15.71
N LEU A 62 7.29 1.91 -15.50
CA LEU A 62 8.50 2.58 -16.01
C LEU A 62 8.52 2.65 -17.53
N HIS A 63 8.08 1.59 -18.21
CA HIS A 63 8.00 1.60 -19.67
C HIS A 63 7.03 2.67 -20.18
N THR A 64 5.80 2.70 -19.66
CA THR A 64 4.82 3.75 -20.02
C THR A 64 5.37 5.15 -19.74
N LEU A 65 5.95 5.35 -18.55
CA LEU A 65 6.54 6.64 -18.17
C LEU A 65 7.66 7.05 -19.13
N SER A 66 8.56 6.13 -19.47
CA SER A 66 9.69 6.39 -20.36
C SER A 66 9.21 6.77 -21.76
N THR A 67 8.22 6.07 -22.31
CA THR A 67 7.64 6.35 -23.62
C THR A 67 6.96 7.72 -23.64
N THR A 68 6.23 8.07 -22.58
CA THR A 68 5.63 9.42 -22.44
C THR A 68 6.72 10.50 -22.36
N LEU A 69 7.76 10.29 -21.55
CA LEU A 69 8.86 11.26 -21.44
C LEU A 69 9.61 11.42 -22.75
N MET A 70 9.92 10.33 -23.46
CA MET A 70 10.59 10.39 -24.75
C MET A 70 9.74 11.15 -25.78
N GLY A 71 8.45 10.85 -25.88
CA GLY A 71 7.53 11.59 -26.76
C GLY A 71 7.47 13.08 -26.42
N PHE A 72 7.44 13.43 -25.13
CA PHE A 72 7.46 14.82 -24.68
C PHE A 72 8.78 15.52 -25.02
N LEU A 73 9.92 14.88 -24.77
CA LEU A 73 11.25 15.43 -25.08
C LEU A 73 11.45 15.65 -26.58
N LEU A 74 10.98 14.72 -27.41
CA LEU A 74 11.04 14.86 -28.87
C LEU A 74 10.16 16.01 -29.38
N GLY A 75 9.05 16.32 -28.72
CA GLY A 75 8.19 17.44 -29.09
C GLY A 75 8.66 18.82 -28.61
N LEU A 76 9.62 18.87 -27.68
CA LEU A 76 10.23 20.11 -27.19
C LEU A 76 11.40 20.59 -28.07
N GLY A 77 11.94 19.73 -28.95
CA GLY A 77 12.96 20.07 -29.94
C GLY A 77 12.35 20.49 -31.27
#